data_AF-A0A6G3ST62-F1
#
_entry.id   AF-A0A6G3ST62-F1
#
_cell.length_a   1.000
_cell.length_b   1.000
_cell.length_c   1.000
_cell.angle_alpha   90.00
_cell.angle_beta   90.00
_cell.angle_gamma   90.00
#
_symmetry.space_group_name_H-M   'P 1'
#
loop_
_entity.id
_entity.type
_entity.pdbx_description
1 polymer ?
#
loop_
_entity_poly.entity_id
_entity_poly.type
_entity_poly.pdbx_seq_one_letter_code
_entity_poly.pdbx_strand_id
1 'polypeptide(L)'
;RGRSAPGAALAVLPAVLREALAWTDAHRAEFALPDDVLEPHTQVNATLKPLGELAQLGSTIRRTTAPGTREHELAGELVAYAWEQVAAGELLLELLRAEPFAAYPYEIYAAFAGYGLRHEGFEALARPLTATRAWAHTEQHANRQLGLVNSERRVGVVTHTDAGAVLSRTWLGGLSEPWMFEGPSGYALTHTVFHITDWGLMPDRVPARIDGYLRTWLPAWADGCLESFQWDLTGELLAVAASLPGPPPAELLDAVWPVLADVQHPTGCLPETGVPVEEPAPDPYPFIDCYHSTLVTAFAAALSLRSLRSPGQTDGSAPGRERRTA
;
A
#
# COMPACT_ATOMS: atom_id res chain seq x y z
N ARG A 1 -11.10 16.40 -24.74
CA ARG A 1 -10.92 16.31 -23.28
C ARG A 1 -10.64 17.73 -22.77
N GLY A 2 -11.55 18.29 -21.99
CA GLY A 2 -11.34 19.63 -21.40
C GLY A 2 -10.18 19.58 -20.41
N ARG A 3 -9.34 20.60 -20.38
CA ARG A 3 -8.29 20.70 -19.34
C ARG A 3 -9.00 20.84 -17.98
N SER A 4 -8.70 19.94 -17.06
CA SER A 4 -9.16 20.07 -15.67
C SER A 4 -8.62 21.37 -15.07
N ALA A 5 -9.37 21.96 -14.14
CA ALA A 5 -8.96 23.20 -13.48
C ALA A 5 -7.78 22.91 -12.54
N PRO A 6 -6.72 23.74 -12.54
CA PRO A 6 -5.63 23.58 -11.59
C PRO A 6 -6.13 23.54 -10.14
N GLY A 7 -5.70 22.54 -9.38
CA GLY A 7 -6.12 22.33 -7.98
C GLY A 7 -7.42 21.56 -7.80
N ALA A 8 -8.02 21.01 -8.86
CA ALA A 8 -9.20 20.15 -8.77
C ALA A 8 -8.98 18.93 -7.86
N ALA A 9 -7.79 18.34 -7.86
CA ALA A 9 -7.47 17.20 -6.99
C ALA A 9 -7.58 17.57 -5.50
N LEU A 10 -7.04 18.72 -5.10
CA LEU A 10 -7.07 19.18 -3.71
C LEU A 10 -8.49 19.42 -3.19
N ALA A 11 -9.43 19.75 -4.08
CA ALA A 11 -10.83 19.97 -3.72
C ALA A 11 -11.56 18.67 -3.32
N VAL A 12 -11.19 17.53 -3.92
CA VAL A 12 -11.90 16.25 -3.73
C VAL A 12 -11.19 15.29 -2.77
N LEU A 13 -9.84 15.33 -2.75
CA LEU A 13 -8.99 14.41 -1.98
C LEU A 13 -9.42 14.20 -0.50
N PRO A 14 -9.73 15.26 0.28
CA PRO A 14 -10.14 15.09 1.68
C PRO A 14 -11.47 14.34 1.85
N ALA A 15 -12.43 14.54 0.95
CA ALA A 15 -13.71 13.85 0.99
C ALA A 15 -13.52 12.37 0.62
N VAL A 16 -12.80 12.12 -0.49
CA VAL A 16 -12.51 10.76 -0.96
C VAL A 16 -11.85 9.90 0.10
N LEU A 17 -10.81 10.43 0.76
CA LEU A 17 -10.14 9.76 1.88
C LEU A 17 -11.12 9.41 3.01
N ARG A 18 -11.93 10.38 3.43
CA ARG A 18 -12.83 10.23 4.58
C ARG A 18 -13.93 9.22 4.29
N GLU A 19 -14.52 9.27 3.11
CA GLU A 19 -15.63 8.41 2.70
C GLU A 19 -15.15 6.97 2.51
N ALA A 20 -14.00 6.76 1.87
CA ALA A 20 -13.41 5.44 1.72
C ALA A 20 -13.06 4.80 3.08
N LEU A 21 -12.44 5.55 4.00
CA LEU A 21 -12.15 5.05 5.35
C LEU A 21 -13.42 4.77 6.16
N ALA A 22 -14.43 5.63 6.05
CA ALA A 22 -15.71 5.42 6.74
C ALA A 22 -16.40 4.15 6.24
N TRP A 23 -16.36 3.90 4.92
CA TRP A 23 -16.85 2.64 4.36
C TRP A 23 -16.06 1.45 4.91
N THR A 24 -14.73 1.50 4.91
CA THR A 24 -13.88 0.40 5.43
C THR A 24 -14.19 0.09 6.89
N ASP A 25 -14.38 1.12 7.74
CA ASP A 25 -14.76 0.91 9.16
C ASP A 25 -16.16 0.33 9.32
N ALA A 26 -17.13 0.78 8.52
CA ALA A 26 -18.47 0.23 8.53
C ALA A 26 -18.49 -1.27 8.16
N HIS A 27 -17.55 -1.71 7.32
CA HIS A 27 -17.42 -3.09 6.85
C HIS A 27 -16.29 -3.86 7.57
N ARG A 28 -15.74 -3.34 8.68
CA ARG A 28 -14.58 -3.98 9.34
C ARG A 28 -14.83 -5.43 9.73
N ALA A 29 -16.08 -5.80 10.02
CA ALA A 29 -16.45 -7.17 10.39
C ALA A 29 -16.28 -8.17 9.23
N GLU A 30 -16.28 -7.72 7.98
CA GLU A 30 -16.03 -8.59 6.82
C GLU A 30 -14.54 -8.96 6.66
N PHE A 31 -13.65 -8.27 7.38
CA PHE A 31 -12.24 -8.66 7.49
C PHE A 31 -11.98 -9.70 8.59
N ALA A 32 -13.01 -10.07 9.37
CA ALA A 32 -12.84 -11.04 10.44
C ALA A 32 -12.37 -12.39 9.88
N LEU A 33 -11.39 -13.00 10.55
CA LEU A 33 -10.96 -14.34 10.18
C LEU A 33 -12.00 -15.36 10.65
N PRO A 34 -12.29 -16.40 9.86
CA PRO A 34 -13.18 -17.47 10.29
C PRO A 34 -12.51 -18.32 11.39
N ASP A 35 -13.32 -19.01 12.20
CA ASP A 35 -12.83 -19.85 13.31
C ASP A 35 -11.89 -20.98 12.83
N ASP A 36 -12.02 -21.41 11.58
CA ASP A 36 -11.24 -22.47 10.95
C ASP A 36 -10.08 -21.96 10.08
N VAL A 37 -9.61 -20.72 10.30
CA VAL A 37 -8.57 -20.09 9.46
C VAL A 37 -7.23 -20.85 9.40
N LEU A 38 -6.96 -21.71 10.39
CA LEU A 38 -5.76 -22.57 10.42
C LEU A 38 -5.94 -23.90 9.67
N GLU A 39 -7.16 -24.24 9.27
CA GLU A 39 -7.43 -25.47 8.55
C GLU A 39 -6.94 -25.39 7.10
N PRO A 40 -6.39 -26.48 6.52
CA PRO A 40 -5.77 -26.47 5.19
C PRO A 40 -6.69 -26.05 4.03
N HIS A 41 -8.01 -26.09 4.20
CA HIS A 41 -8.99 -25.68 3.17
C HIS A 41 -9.27 -24.18 3.15
N THR A 42 -8.78 -23.43 4.14
CA THR A 42 -9.01 -21.99 4.22
C THR A 42 -8.34 -21.27 3.04
N GLN A 43 -9.11 -20.46 2.33
CA GLN A 43 -8.61 -19.68 1.21
C GLN A 43 -7.90 -18.43 1.72
N VAL A 44 -6.56 -18.46 1.76
CA VAL A 44 -5.70 -17.34 2.18
C VAL A 44 -6.09 -16.04 1.48
N ASN A 45 -6.36 -16.09 0.17
CA ASN A 45 -6.70 -14.90 -0.63
C ASN A 45 -8.07 -14.29 -0.30
N ALA A 46 -9.00 -15.07 0.25
CA ALA A 46 -10.34 -14.60 0.63
C ALA A 46 -10.46 -14.25 2.11
N THR A 47 -9.41 -14.51 2.91
CA THR A 47 -9.44 -14.36 4.38
C THR A 47 -8.26 -13.53 4.88
N LEU A 48 -7.07 -14.13 4.95
CA LEU A 48 -5.85 -13.52 5.48
C LEU A 48 -5.32 -12.35 4.63
N LYS A 49 -5.46 -12.43 3.30
CA LYS A 49 -5.01 -11.37 2.39
C LYS A 49 -5.73 -10.03 2.66
N PRO A 50 -7.08 -9.96 2.66
CA PRO A 50 -7.80 -8.73 3.02
C PRO A 50 -7.34 -8.12 4.34
N LEU A 51 -7.14 -8.96 5.36
CA LEU A 51 -6.70 -8.52 6.69
C LEU A 51 -5.28 -7.94 6.68
N GLY A 52 -4.35 -8.60 5.95
CA GLY A 52 -2.99 -8.11 5.76
C GLY A 52 -2.94 -6.78 5.02
N GLU A 53 -3.81 -6.60 4.02
CA GLU A 53 -3.95 -5.35 3.27
C GLU A 53 -4.54 -4.23 4.14
N LEU A 54 -5.55 -4.54 4.96
CA LEU A 54 -6.09 -3.62 5.96
C LEU A 54 -5.00 -3.11 6.91
N ALA A 55 -4.21 -4.03 7.47
CA ALA A 55 -3.10 -3.68 8.34
C ALA A 55 -2.04 -2.83 7.61
N GLN A 56 -1.69 -3.20 6.37
CA GLN A 56 -0.65 -2.55 5.60
C GLN A 56 -1.02 -1.11 5.21
N LEU A 57 -2.18 -0.96 4.58
CA LEU A 57 -2.65 0.32 4.06
C LEU A 57 -3.09 1.22 5.22
N GLY A 58 -3.79 0.68 6.23
CA GLY A 58 -4.16 1.40 7.44
C GLY A 58 -2.94 1.95 8.21
N SER A 59 -1.88 1.14 8.37
CA SER A 59 -0.63 1.58 9.00
C SER A 59 -0.02 2.79 8.28
N THR A 60 -0.07 2.77 6.95
CA THR A 60 0.48 3.87 6.15
C THR A 60 -0.41 5.11 6.17
N ILE A 61 -1.72 4.96 6.04
CA ILE A 61 -2.69 6.06 6.15
C ILE A 61 -2.51 6.76 7.50
N ARG A 62 -2.41 6.01 8.60
CA ARG A 62 -2.18 6.59 9.92
C ARG A 62 -0.86 7.36 10.02
N ARG A 63 0.24 6.83 9.45
CA ARG A 63 1.55 7.51 9.44
C ARG A 63 1.59 8.77 8.59
N THR A 64 0.67 8.93 7.65
CA THR A 64 0.67 10.01 6.66
C THR A 64 -0.43 11.05 6.89
N THR A 65 -1.37 10.75 7.77
CA THR A 65 -2.39 11.66 8.28
C THR A 65 -1.93 12.34 9.57
N ALA A 66 -2.47 13.53 9.86
CA ALA A 66 -2.08 14.31 11.04
C ALA A 66 -2.70 13.71 12.32
N PRO A 67 -1.93 13.57 13.42
CA PRO A 67 -2.48 13.12 14.70
C PRO A 67 -3.69 13.95 15.17
N GLY A 68 -4.70 13.28 15.71
CA GLY A 68 -5.94 13.90 16.20
C GLY A 68 -7.00 14.19 15.12
N THR A 69 -6.74 13.92 13.83
CA THR A 69 -7.80 13.92 12.82
C THR A 69 -8.56 12.59 12.85
N ARG A 70 -9.83 12.59 12.40
CA ARG A 70 -10.65 11.38 12.37
C ARG A 70 -10.01 10.30 11.51
N GLU A 71 -9.41 10.67 10.38
CA GLU A 71 -8.76 9.74 9.46
C GLU A 71 -7.55 9.05 10.11
N HIS A 72 -6.78 9.78 10.93
CA HIS A 72 -5.65 9.23 11.68
C HIS A 72 -6.09 8.23 12.75
N GLU A 73 -7.11 8.59 13.55
CA GLU A 73 -7.64 7.71 14.60
C GLU A 73 -8.26 6.45 13.99
N LEU A 74 -9.11 6.61 12.97
CA LEU A 74 -9.82 5.51 12.33
C LEU A 74 -8.88 4.50 11.67
N ALA A 75 -7.83 4.98 10.98
CA ALA A 75 -6.82 4.09 10.42
C ALA A 75 -6.07 3.31 11.53
N GLY A 76 -5.88 3.90 12.71
CA GLY A 76 -5.29 3.22 13.86
C GLY A 76 -6.21 2.18 14.48
N GLU A 77 -7.50 2.49 14.60
CA GLU A 77 -8.55 1.59 15.07
C GLU A 77 -8.65 0.35 14.16
N LEU A 78 -8.61 0.55 12.83
CA LEU A 78 -8.62 -0.55 11.84
C LEU A 78 -7.38 -1.45 11.95
N VAL A 79 -6.18 -0.89 12.15
CA VAL A 79 -4.96 -1.68 12.35
C VAL A 79 -5.01 -2.46 13.67
N ALA A 80 -5.53 -1.84 14.74
CA ALA A 80 -5.71 -2.50 16.03
C ALA A 80 -6.71 -3.66 15.93
N TYR A 81 -7.84 -3.44 15.26
CA TYR A 81 -8.80 -4.48 14.94
C TYR A 81 -8.15 -5.65 14.19
N ALA A 82 -7.37 -5.36 13.14
CA ALA A 82 -6.68 -6.40 12.37
C ALA A 82 -5.68 -7.19 13.23
N TRP A 83 -5.03 -6.53 14.18
CA TRP A 83 -4.11 -7.18 15.12
C TRP A 83 -4.81 -8.10 16.11
N GLU A 84 -6.00 -7.72 16.57
CA GLU A 84 -6.85 -8.58 17.41
C GLU A 84 -7.30 -9.83 16.66
N GLN A 85 -7.66 -9.70 15.37
CA GLN A 85 -8.06 -10.86 14.54
C GLN A 85 -6.97 -11.91 14.42
N VAL A 86 -5.69 -11.52 14.42
CA VAL A 86 -4.55 -12.47 14.43
C VAL A 86 -4.10 -12.86 15.83
N ALA A 87 -4.97 -12.70 16.84
CA ALA A 87 -4.70 -13.01 18.25
C ALA A 87 -3.39 -12.38 18.75
N ALA A 88 -3.18 -11.10 18.43
CA ALA A 88 -1.96 -10.36 18.74
C ALA A 88 -0.66 -11.05 18.27
N GLY A 89 -0.73 -11.70 17.10
CA GLY A 89 0.40 -12.35 16.43
C GLY A 89 0.59 -13.83 16.74
N GLU A 90 -0.16 -14.41 17.70
CA GLU A 90 -0.07 -15.84 18.01
C GLU A 90 -0.54 -16.69 16.80
N LEU A 91 -1.62 -16.27 16.14
CA LEU A 91 -2.14 -16.97 14.96
C LEU A 91 -1.12 -17.01 13.81
N LEU A 92 -0.45 -15.88 13.55
CA LEU A 92 0.60 -15.81 12.53
C LEU A 92 1.81 -16.68 12.88
N LEU A 93 2.12 -16.83 14.17
CA LEU A 93 3.17 -17.74 14.64
C LEU A 93 2.78 -19.20 14.40
N GLU A 94 1.54 -19.59 14.66
CA GLU A 94 1.04 -20.93 14.38
C GLU A 94 1.10 -21.24 12.87
N LEU A 95 0.64 -20.31 12.03
CA LEU A 95 0.77 -20.42 10.57
C LEU A 95 2.23 -20.54 10.12
N LEU A 96 3.14 -19.73 10.67
CA LEU A 96 4.56 -19.80 10.33
C LEU A 96 5.20 -21.15 10.73
N ARG A 97 4.72 -21.77 11.82
CA ARG A 97 5.17 -23.11 12.24
C ARG A 97 4.62 -24.21 11.34
N ALA A 98 3.35 -24.10 10.95
CA ALA A 98 2.69 -25.07 10.08
C ALA A 98 3.23 -25.02 8.65
N GLU A 99 3.49 -23.80 8.15
CA GLU A 99 3.87 -23.53 6.77
C GLU A 99 5.16 -22.69 6.68
N PRO A 100 6.31 -23.20 7.15
CA PRO A 100 7.58 -22.44 7.14
C PRO A 100 8.09 -22.12 5.72
N PHE A 101 7.51 -22.75 4.70
CA PHE A 101 7.79 -22.48 3.28
C PHE A 101 6.94 -21.34 2.71
N ALA A 102 5.89 -20.91 3.40
CA ALA A 102 4.98 -19.87 2.93
C ALA A 102 5.44 -18.47 3.36
N ALA A 103 5.39 -17.53 2.42
CA ALA A 103 5.77 -16.13 2.65
C ALA A 103 4.67 -15.32 3.36
N TYR A 104 3.40 -15.66 3.13
CA TYR A 104 2.28 -14.79 3.53
C TYR A 104 2.18 -14.54 5.05
N PRO A 105 2.42 -15.50 5.99
CA PRO A 105 2.34 -15.18 7.41
C PRO A 105 3.38 -14.13 7.82
N TYR A 106 4.56 -14.21 7.19
CA TYR A 106 5.65 -13.28 7.38
C TYR A 106 5.34 -11.89 6.81
N GLU A 107 4.81 -11.82 5.59
CA GLU A 107 4.43 -10.56 4.95
C GLU A 107 3.31 -9.85 5.73
N ILE A 108 2.30 -10.60 6.20
CA ILE A 108 1.22 -10.06 7.05
C ILE A 108 1.78 -9.58 8.39
N TYR A 109 2.62 -10.38 9.07
CA TYR A 109 3.25 -9.95 10.31
C TYR A 109 4.09 -8.68 10.12
N ALA A 110 4.79 -8.55 8.99
CA ALA A 110 5.62 -7.39 8.71
C ALA A 110 4.82 -6.08 8.59
N ALA A 111 3.54 -6.13 8.18
CA ALA A 111 2.67 -4.95 8.21
C ALA A 111 2.47 -4.44 9.65
N PHE A 112 2.20 -5.35 10.59
CA PHE A 112 2.05 -5.05 12.02
C PHE A 112 3.37 -4.62 12.67
N ALA A 113 4.46 -5.34 12.41
CA ALA A 113 5.79 -5.02 12.90
C ALA A 113 6.25 -3.63 12.41
N GLY A 114 5.93 -3.30 11.16
CA GLY A 114 6.13 -1.99 10.56
C GLY A 114 5.28 -0.89 11.21
N TYR A 115 4.15 -1.22 11.84
CA TYR A 115 3.35 -0.30 12.67
C TYR A 115 3.87 -0.18 14.12
N GLY A 116 4.62 -1.18 14.59
CA GLY A 116 5.16 -1.25 15.95
C GLY A 116 4.48 -2.28 16.85
N LEU A 117 3.54 -3.06 16.30
CA LEU A 117 2.92 -4.19 16.98
C LEU A 117 3.80 -5.43 16.79
N ARG A 118 4.23 -6.03 17.90
CA ARG A 118 5.32 -7.01 17.93
C ARG A 118 4.92 -8.25 18.70
N HIS A 119 5.38 -9.41 18.24
CA HIS A 119 5.18 -10.70 18.89
C HIS A 119 6.52 -11.42 19.06
N GLU A 120 6.98 -11.59 20.31
CA GLU A 120 8.29 -12.17 20.60
C GLU A 120 8.44 -13.60 20.04
N GLY A 121 7.40 -14.43 20.19
CA GLY A 121 7.43 -15.81 19.69
C GLY A 121 7.56 -15.88 18.17
N PHE A 122 6.90 -14.96 17.45
CA PHE A 122 7.01 -14.85 16.00
C PHE A 122 8.43 -14.47 15.60
N GLU A 123 8.98 -13.41 16.20
CA GLU A 123 10.33 -12.94 15.86
C GLU A 123 11.42 -13.94 16.24
N ALA A 124 11.23 -14.68 17.32
CA ALA A 124 12.13 -15.76 17.72
C ALA A 124 12.19 -16.89 16.67
N LEU A 125 11.06 -17.22 16.01
CA LEU A 125 11.02 -18.20 14.92
C LEU A 125 11.48 -17.60 13.57
N ALA A 126 11.14 -16.34 13.30
CA ALA A 126 11.51 -15.64 12.09
C ALA A 126 13.03 -15.57 11.86
N ARG A 127 13.81 -15.33 12.93
CA ARG A 127 15.28 -15.22 12.85
C ARG A 127 15.97 -16.47 12.29
N PRO A 128 15.80 -17.68 12.86
CA PRO A 128 16.41 -18.88 12.29
C PRO A 128 15.80 -19.25 10.93
N LEU A 129 14.50 -19.01 10.71
CA LEU A 129 13.84 -19.32 9.44
C LEU A 129 14.44 -18.54 8.26
N THR A 130 14.57 -17.22 8.42
CA THR A 130 15.11 -16.31 7.40
C THR A 130 16.59 -16.55 7.10
N ALA A 131 17.32 -17.18 8.03
CA ALA A 131 18.71 -17.59 7.85
C ALA A 131 18.87 -18.91 7.06
N THR A 132 17.78 -19.60 6.71
CA THR A 132 17.85 -20.86 5.96
C THR A 132 18.14 -20.65 4.48
N ARG A 133 18.74 -21.67 3.85
CA ARG A 133 18.90 -21.71 2.39
C ARG A 133 17.55 -21.78 1.67
N ALA A 134 16.55 -22.43 2.27
CA ALA A 134 15.22 -22.53 1.68
C ALA A 134 14.61 -21.14 1.52
N TRP A 135 14.70 -20.31 2.56
CA TRP A 135 14.24 -18.92 2.53
C TRP A 135 14.97 -18.10 1.47
N ALA A 136 16.30 -18.17 1.45
CA ALA A 136 17.14 -17.44 0.49
C ALA A 136 16.94 -17.87 -0.99
N HIS A 137 16.37 -19.05 -1.22
CA HIS A 137 16.13 -19.61 -2.56
C HIS A 137 14.65 -19.84 -2.86
N THR A 138 13.75 -19.11 -2.18
CA THR A 138 12.32 -19.19 -2.45
C THR A 138 12.02 -18.81 -3.91
N GLU A 139 11.39 -19.73 -4.64
CA GLU A 139 11.04 -19.54 -6.06
C GLU A 139 9.85 -18.58 -6.21
N GLN A 140 10.13 -17.32 -6.54
CA GLN A 140 9.11 -16.27 -6.71
C GLN A 140 9.53 -15.24 -7.75
N HIS A 141 8.55 -14.53 -8.29
CA HIS A 141 8.78 -13.36 -9.14
C HIS A 141 9.55 -12.27 -8.37
N ALA A 142 10.36 -11.49 -9.09
CA ALA A 142 11.27 -10.52 -8.47
C ALA A 142 10.54 -9.42 -7.65
N ASN A 143 9.34 -9.01 -8.06
CA ASN A 143 8.53 -8.06 -7.29
C ASN A 143 8.08 -8.65 -5.94
N ARG A 144 7.70 -9.93 -5.89
CA ARG A 144 7.37 -10.63 -4.63
C ARG A 144 8.60 -10.81 -3.74
N GLN A 145 9.76 -11.11 -4.34
CA GLN A 145 11.02 -11.16 -3.60
C GLN A 145 11.38 -9.80 -2.96
N LEU A 146 11.08 -8.67 -3.62
CA LEU A 146 11.22 -7.35 -2.99
C LEU A 146 10.27 -7.17 -1.80
N GLY A 147 9.06 -7.71 -1.88
CA GLY A 147 8.10 -7.73 -0.76
C GLY A 147 8.65 -8.44 0.46
N LEU A 148 9.29 -9.60 0.28
CA LEU A 148 10.00 -10.31 1.34
C LEU A 148 11.17 -9.50 1.91
N VAL A 149 12.01 -8.91 1.06
CA VAL A 149 13.13 -8.06 1.51
C VAL A 149 12.63 -6.84 2.31
N ASN A 150 11.53 -6.23 1.90
CA ASN A 150 10.91 -5.14 2.66
C ASN A 150 10.34 -5.63 4.00
N SER A 151 9.72 -6.82 4.00
CA SER A 151 9.16 -7.44 5.20
C SER A 151 10.26 -7.73 6.23
N GLU A 152 11.39 -8.28 5.79
CA GLU A 152 12.56 -8.56 6.64
C GLU A 152 13.07 -7.30 7.36
N ARG A 153 13.14 -6.18 6.65
CA ARG A 153 13.53 -4.88 7.22
C ARG A 153 12.56 -4.42 8.31
N ARG A 154 11.26 -4.61 8.11
CA ARG A 154 10.22 -4.21 9.06
C ARG A 154 10.21 -5.08 10.31
N VAL A 155 10.39 -6.40 10.13
CA VAL A 155 10.58 -7.32 11.24
C VAL A 155 11.89 -7.02 11.98
N GLY A 156 12.91 -6.48 11.29
CA GLY A 156 14.19 -6.10 11.88
C GLY A 156 15.22 -7.22 11.83
N VAL A 157 15.11 -8.11 10.84
CA VAL A 157 16.10 -9.14 10.56
C VAL A 157 17.03 -8.71 9.42
N VAL A 158 18.16 -9.39 9.29
CA VAL A 158 19.06 -9.20 8.15
C VAL A 158 18.35 -9.70 6.89
N THR A 159 18.35 -8.88 5.84
CA THR A 159 17.73 -9.24 4.57
C THR A 159 18.48 -10.38 3.90
N HIS A 160 17.77 -11.38 3.39
CA HIS A 160 18.41 -12.56 2.78
C HIS A 160 19.14 -12.25 1.46
N THR A 161 18.83 -11.12 0.83
CA THR A 161 19.43 -10.69 -0.44
C THR A 161 19.50 -9.17 -0.55
N ASP A 162 20.26 -8.68 -1.53
CA ASP A 162 20.34 -7.26 -1.85
C ASP A 162 19.11 -6.80 -2.64
N ALA A 163 18.41 -5.77 -2.12
CA ALA A 163 17.23 -5.23 -2.78
C ALA A 163 17.54 -4.63 -4.16
N GLY A 164 18.73 -4.06 -4.37
CA GLY A 164 19.13 -3.51 -5.65
C GLY A 164 19.26 -4.58 -6.74
N ALA A 165 19.86 -5.71 -6.40
CA ALA A 165 19.97 -6.88 -7.27
C ALA A 165 18.59 -7.46 -7.62
N VAL A 166 17.68 -7.59 -6.64
CA VAL A 166 16.31 -8.05 -6.90
C VAL A 166 15.54 -7.06 -7.77
N LEU A 167 15.64 -5.76 -7.46
CA LEU A 167 15.01 -4.69 -8.25
C LEU A 167 15.44 -4.75 -9.70
N SER A 168 16.72 -4.97 -10.00
CA SER A 168 17.21 -5.06 -11.39
C SER A 168 16.57 -6.17 -12.23
N ARG A 169 15.94 -7.17 -11.60
CA ARG A 169 15.24 -8.28 -12.26
C ARG A 169 13.73 -8.05 -12.43
N THR A 170 13.17 -6.96 -11.90
CA THR A 170 11.75 -6.64 -12.10
C THR A 170 11.54 -5.97 -13.45
N TRP A 171 10.30 -6.02 -13.95
CA TRP A 171 9.87 -5.29 -15.15
C TRP A 171 10.20 -3.79 -15.05
N LEU A 172 9.90 -3.18 -13.90
CA LEU A 172 10.21 -1.78 -13.62
C LEU A 172 11.72 -1.52 -13.54
N GLY A 173 12.49 -2.39 -12.89
CA GLY A 173 13.93 -2.18 -12.71
C GLY A 173 14.74 -2.36 -14.00
N GLY A 174 14.21 -3.15 -14.94
CA GLY A 174 14.69 -3.26 -16.31
C GLY A 174 14.27 -2.09 -17.21
N LEU A 175 13.42 -1.17 -16.74
CA LEU A 175 12.85 -0.08 -17.53
C LEU A 175 12.22 -0.58 -18.83
N SER A 176 11.45 -1.67 -18.74
CA SER A 176 10.83 -2.32 -19.88
C SER A 176 10.01 -1.37 -20.75
N GLU A 177 9.73 -1.78 -21.98
CA GLU A 177 9.01 -0.97 -22.95
C GLU A 177 7.62 -0.57 -22.42
N PRO A 178 7.32 0.73 -22.31
CA PRO A 178 6.13 1.23 -21.59
C PRO A 178 4.80 0.88 -22.27
N TRP A 179 4.81 0.56 -23.57
CA TRP A 179 3.65 0.07 -24.32
C TRP A 179 3.34 -1.41 -24.08
N MET A 180 4.20 -2.13 -23.35
CA MET A 180 3.93 -3.50 -22.89
C MET A 180 3.18 -3.53 -21.55
N PHE A 181 2.73 -2.37 -21.06
CA PHE A 181 1.93 -2.26 -19.85
C PHE A 181 0.57 -2.95 -20.04
N GLU A 182 0.34 -3.98 -19.23
CA GLU A 182 -0.92 -4.69 -19.03
C GLU A 182 -1.21 -4.85 -17.53
N GLY A 183 -2.42 -5.30 -17.17
CA GLY A 183 -2.87 -5.43 -15.78
C GLY A 183 -1.85 -6.11 -14.84
N PRO A 184 -1.44 -7.37 -15.11
CA PRO A 184 -0.42 -8.07 -14.32
C PRO A 184 0.90 -7.31 -14.16
N SER A 185 1.41 -6.68 -15.24
CA SER A 185 2.62 -5.86 -15.17
C SER A 185 2.42 -4.57 -14.38
N GLY A 186 1.21 -3.99 -14.42
CA GLY A 186 0.81 -2.82 -13.65
C GLY A 186 0.84 -3.10 -12.16
N TYR A 187 0.16 -4.16 -11.71
CA TYR A 187 0.21 -4.62 -10.32
C TYR A 187 1.64 -5.00 -9.87
N ALA A 188 2.43 -5.64 -10.75
CA ALA A 188 3.82 -5.95 -10.41
C ALA A 188 4.68 -4.69 -10.24
N LEU A 189 4.43 -3.65 -11.05
CA LEU A 189 5.11 -2.36 -11.00
C LEU A 189 4.74 -1.57 -9.75
N THR A 190 3.46 -1.49 -9.42
CA THR A 190 2.96 -0.75 -8.24
C THR A 190 3.52 -1.36 -6.96
N HIS A 191 3.45 -2.69 -6.82
CA HIS A 191 4.08 -3.41 -5.70
C HIS A 191 5.59 -3.24 -5.65
N THR A 192 6.28 -3.20 -6.80
CA THR A 192 7.72 -2.89 -6.81
C THR A 192 8.00 -1.53 -6.17
N VAL A 193 7.23 -0.50 -6.54
CA VAL A 193 7.36 0.84 -5.94
C VAL A 193 7.00 0.81 -4.47
N PHE A 194 5.89 0.17 -4.08
CA PHE A 194 5.48 0.06 -2.68
C PHE A 194 6.56 -0.64 -1.84
N HIS A 195 7.20 -1.70 -2.33
CA HIS A 195 8.23 -2.39 -1.57
C HIS A 195 9.54 -1.58 -1.44
N ILE A 196 10.00 -0.89 -2.50
CA ILE A 196 11.23 -0.09 -2.41
C ILE A 196 11.04 1.17 -1.54
N THR A 197 9.84 1.76 -1.58
CA THR A 197 9.52 3.00 -0.85
C THR A 197 8.99 2.74 0.55
N ASP A 198 8.97 1.49 1.03
CA ASP A 198 8.31 1.16 2.29
C ASP A 198 6.87 1.69 2.35
N TRP A 199 6.12 1.39 1.29
CA TRP A 199 4.75 1.80 1.01
C TRP A 199 4.59 3.32 0.98
N GLY A 200 5.55 4.01 0.36
CA GLY A 200 5.56 5.45 0.21
C GLY A 200 6.13 6.23 1.40
N LEU A 201 6.66 5.56 2.44
CA LEU A 201 7.26 6.22 3.60
C LEU A 201 8.74 6.62 3.40
N MET A 202 9.39 6.04 2.40
CA MET A 202 10.82 6.19 2.09
C MET A 202 11.03 6.51 0.60
N PRO A 203 10.51 7.65 0.09
CA PRO A 203 10.56 7.99 -1.34
C PRO A 203 11.98 8.07 -1.88
N ASP A 204 12.96 8.52 -1.08
CA ASP A 204 14.37 8.67 -1.48
C ASP A 204 15.07 7.35 -1.84
N ARG A 205 14.43 6.21 -1.58
CA ARG A 205 14.94 4.89 -2.00
C ARG A 205 14.70 4.59 -3.48
N VAL A 206 13.88 5.38 -4.18
CA VAL A 206 13.63 5.19 -5.61
C VAL A 206 14.85 5.65 -6.42
N PRO A 207 15.48 4.79 -7.24
CA PRO A 207 16.56 5.22 -8.12
C PRO A 207 16.09 6.27 -9.15
N ALA A 208 16.91 7.29 -9.39
CA ALA A 208 16.57 8.42 -10.29
C ALA A 208 16.11 7.99 -11.69
N ARG A 209 16.67 6.90 -12.24
CA ARG A 209 16.23 6.37 -13.55
C ARG A 209 14.81 5.81 -13.54
N ILE A 210 14.40 5.20 -12.42
CA ILE A 210 13.05 4.65 -12.22
C ILE A 210 12.08 5.80 -11.98
N ASP A 211 12.46 6.79 -11.16
CA ASP A 211 11.68 8.01 -10.95
C ASP A 211 11.38 8.73 -12.29
N GLY A 212 12.41 8.99 -13.10
CA GLY A 212 12.23 9.63 -14.42
C GLY A 212 11.34 8.82 -15.37
N TYR A 213 11.48 7.49 -15.36
CA TYR A 213 10.65 6.59 -16.16
C TYR A 213 9.18 6.63 -15.73
N LEU A 214 8.91 6.52 -14.42
CA LEU A 214 7.55 6.59 -13.89
C LEU A 214 6.91 7.96 -14.12
N ARG A 215 7.64 9.06 -13.90
CA ARG A 215 7.13 10.42 -14.18
C ARG A 215 6.75 10.64 -15.64
N THR A 216 7.41 9.94 -16.56
CA THR A 216 7.11 10.02 -18.00
C THR A 216 5.84 9.25 -18.36
N TRP A 217 5.65 8.05 -17.78
CA TRP A 217 4.64 7.10 -18.27
C TRP A 217 3.40 6.95 -17.41
N LEU A 218 3.45 7.30 -16.12
CA LEU A 218 2.28 7.26 -15.23
C LEU A 218 1.05 7.96 -15.80
N PRO A 219 1.15 9.16 -16.44
CA PRO A 219 -0.04 9.79 -17.01
C PRO A 219 -0.72 8.98 -18.11
N ALA A 220 0.05 8.33 -18.98
CA ALA A 220 -0.50 7.53 -20.06
C ALA A 220 -1.14 6.23 -19.54
N TRP A 221 -0.51 5.58 -18.56
CA TRP A 221 -1.08 4.37 -17.95
C TRP A 221 -2.33 4.67 -17.12
N ALA A 222 -2.32 5.74 -16.33
CA ALA A 222 -3.51 6.16 -15.58
C ALA A 222 -4.68 6.46 -16.52
N ASP A 223 -4.42 7.15 -17.63
CA ASP A 223 -5.44 7.40 -18.66
C ASP A 223 -6.00 6.11 -19.26
N GLY A 224 -5.15 5.15 -19.63
CA GLY A 224 -5.58 3.85 -20.15
C GLY A 224 -6.36 3.02 -19.12
N CYS A 225 -6.00 3.09 -17.84
CA CYS A 225 -6.76 2.46 -16.76
C CYS A 225 -8.15 3.09 -16.60
N LEU A 226 -8.27 4.42 -16.66
CA LEU A 226 -9.56 5.11 -16.64
C LEU A 226 -10.44 4.72 -17.84
N GLU A 227 -9.88 4.71 -19.05
CA GLU A 227 -10.61 4.30 -20.27
C GLU A 227 -11.10 2.85 -20.22
N SER A 228 -10.37 1.98 -19.50
CA SER A 228 -10.69 0.56 -19.36
C SER A 228 -11.45 0.24 -18.07
N PHE A 229 -11.89 1.25 -17.32
CA PHE A 229 -12.56 1.12 -16.03
C PHE A 229 -11.79 0.21 -15.05
N GLN A 230 -10.47 0.37 -14.97
CA GLN A 230 -9.58 -0.32 -14.03
C GLN A 230 -9.33 0.57 -12.82
N TRP A 231 -10.31 0.69 -11.94
CA TRP A 231 -10.31 1.66 -10.85
C TRP A 231 -9.30 1.33 -9.76
N ASP A 232 -9.19 0.06 -9.41
CA ASP A 232 -8.20 -0.43 -8.44
C ASP A 232 -6.77 -0.05 -8.86
N LEU A 233 -6.38 -0.48 -10.06
CA LEU A 233 -5.06 -0.17 -10.63
C LEU A 233 -4.87 1.34 -10.82
N THR A 234 -5.93 2.11 -11.13
CA THR A 234 -5.84 3.58 -11.17
C THR A 234 -5.45 4.15 -9.80
N GLY A 235 -6.09 3.68 -8.71
CA GLY A 235 -5.75 4.05 -7.34
C GLY A 235 -4.30 3.69 -6.99
N GLU A 236 -3.85 2.50 -7.38
CA GLU A 236 -2.46 2.10 -7.15
C GLU A 236 -1.45 2.97 -7.90
N LEU A 237 -1.72 3.34 -9.16
CA LEU A 237 -0.85 4.23 -9.94
C LEU A 237 -0.78 5.64 -9.32
N LEU A 238 -1.87 6.14 -8.72
CA LEU A 238 -1.85 7.40 -7.96
C LEU A 238 -1.02 7.27 -6.67
N ALA A 239 -1.15 6.16 -5.96
CA ALA A 239 -0.29 5.87 -4.80
C ALA A 239 1.19 5.77 -5.19
N VAL A 240 1.50 5.18 -6.35
CA VAL A 240 2.86 5.17 -6.93
C VAL A 240 3.33 6.60 -7.14
N ALA A 241 2.55 7.44 -7.83
CA ALA A 241 2.90 8.83 -8.09
C ALA A 241 3.21 9.60 -6.79
N ALA A 242 2.39 9.42 -5.75
CA ALA A 242 2.54 10.05 -4.43
C ALA A 242 3.66 9.45 -3.55
N SER A 243 4.23 8.32 -3.97
CA SER A 243 5.35 7.64 -3.30
C SER A 243 6.71 7.99 -3.90
N LEU A 244 6.76 8.74 -5.01
CA LEU A 244 8.01 9.17 -5.64
C LEU A 244 8.68 10.33 -4.89
N PRO A 245 10.00 10.55 -5.10
CA PRO A 245 10.70 11.71 -4.56
C PRO A 245 10.09 13.04 -5.05
N GLY A 246 9.60 13.86 -4.13
CA GLY A 246 8.95 15.15 -4.45
C GLY A 246 7.49 15.00 -4.91
N PRO A 247 6.78 16.11 -5.17
CA PRO A 247 5.36 16.07 -5.48
C PRO A 247 5.08 15.35 -6.82
N PRO A 248 3.92 14.68 -6.94
CA PRO A 248 3.41 14.20 -8.23
C PRO A 248 3.16 15.37 -9.20
N PRO A 249 3.18 15.14 -10.53
CA PRO A 249 2.73 16.13 -11.50
C PRO A 249 1.29 16.57 -11.20
N ALA A 250 1.06 17.88 -11.05
CA ALA A 250 -0.26 18.41 -10.70
C ALA A 250 -1.29 18.07 -11.78
N GLU A 251 -0.88 18.06 -13.05
CA GLU A 251 -1.73 17.74 -14.19
C GLU A 251 -2.23 16.28 -14.15
N LEU A 252 -1.42 15.35 -13.64
CA LEU A 252 -1.84 13.96 -13.42
C LEU A 252 -2.93 13.92 -12.34
N LEU A 253 -2.68 14.57 -11.20
CA LEU A 253 -3.61 14.56 -10.08
C LEU A 253 -4.94 15.20 -10.46
N ASP A 254 -4.90 16.39 -11.07
CA ASP A 254 -6.09 17.15 -11.47
C ASP A 254 -6.90 16.45 -12.58
N ALA A 255 -6.26 15.60 -13.38
CA ALA A 255 -6.95 14.82 -14.41
C ALA A 255 -7.64 13.56 -13.85
N VAL A 256 -7.07 12.91 -12.83
CA VAL A 256 -7.53 11.58 -12.38
C VAL A 256 -8.39 11.64 -11.11
N TRP A 257 -8.02 12.46 -10.12
CA TRP A 257 -8.75 12.49 -8.83
C TRP A 257 -10.21 12.88 -8.94
N PRO A 258 -10.62 13.89 -9.75
CA PRO A 258 -12.03 14.19 -9.95
C PRO A 258 -12.82 13.02 -10.52
N VAL A 259 -12.21 12.25 -11.44
CA VAL A 259 -12.86 11.06 -12.02
C VAL A 259 -13.06 9.98 -10.97
N LEU A 260 -12.05 9.69 -10.14
CA LEU A 260 -12.22 8.73 -9.03
C LEU A 260 -13.24 9.20 -8.00
N ALA A 261 -13.31 10.51 -7.73
CA ALA A 261 -14.32 11.07 -6.84
C ALA A 261 -15.74 10.91 -7.40
N ASP A 262 -15.93 11.09 -8.71
CA ASP A 262 -17.23 10.88 -9.37
C ASP A 262 -17.63 9.39 -9.43
N VAL A 263 -16.64 8.48 -9.45
CA VAL A 263 -16.83 7.02 -9.45
C VAL A 263 -17.09 6.47 -8.05
N GLN A 264 -16.66 7.18 -6.99
CA GLN A 264 -16.91 6.78 -5.62
C GLN A 264 -18.42 6.78 -5.34
N HIS A 265 -18.95 5.61 -5.02
CA HIS A 265 -20.36 5.49 -4.68
C HIS A 265 -20.65 6.30 -3.40
N PRO A 266 -21.87 6.87 -3.20
CA PRO A 266 -22.22 7.64 -2.00
C PRO A 266 -22.01 6.93 -0.65
N THR A 267 -21.83 5.61 -0.64
CA THR A 267 -21.50 4.82 0.56
C THR A 267 -20.01 4.88 0.90
N GLY A 268 -19.17 5.34 -0.02
CA GLY A 268 -17.72 5.47 0.08
C GLY A 268 -16.93 4.39 -0.66
N CYS A 269 -17.57 3.31 -1.15
CA CYS A 269 -16.87 2.25 -1.87
C CYS A 269 -16.54 2.60 -3.33
N LEU A 270 -15.49 1.97 -3.84
CA LEU A 270 -15.16 1.92 -5.26
C LEU A 270 -15.18 0.46 -5.74
N PRO A 271 -15.78 0.14 -6.90
CA PRO A 271 -15.58 -1.17 -7.53
C PRO A 271 -14.13 -1.33 -7.97
N GLU A 272 -13.62 -2.56 -8.03
CA GLU A 272 -12.29 -2.82 -8.58
C GLU A 272 -12.21 -2.48 -10.08
N THR A 273 -13.21 -2.94 -10.84
CA THR A 273 -13.28 -2.76 -12.29
C THR A 273 -14.70 -2.58 -12.80
N GLY A 274 -14.84 -2.15 -14.06
CA GLY A 274 -16.12 -2.12 -14.77
C GLY A 274 -16.90 -0.82 -14.57
N VAL A 275 -18.08 -0.76 -15.20
CA VAL A 275 -18.92 0.45 -15.15
C VAL A 275 -19.50 0.61 -13.73
N PRO A 276 -19.33 1.76 -13.07
CA PRO A 276 -19.86 1.99 -11.74
C PRO A 276 -21.40 1.91 -11.71
N VAL A 277 -21.95 1.48 -10.58
CA VAL A 277 -23.39 1.43 -10.33
C VAL A 277 -23.82 2.84 -9.92
N GLU A 278 -24.69 3.45 -10.72
CA GLU A 278 -25.17 4.83 -10.48
C GLU A 278 -26.34 4.89 -9.49
N GLU A 279 -27.08 3.80 -9.34
CA GLU A 279 -28.27 3.75 -8.47
C GLU A 279 -27.87 3.63 -7.00
N PRO A 280 -28.39 4.50 -6.10
CA PRO A 280 -28.10 4.40 -4.68
C PRO A 280 -28.55 3.06 -4.09
N ALA A 281 -27.60 2.25 -3.66
CA ALA A 281 -27.82 1.02 -2.90
C ALA A 281 -26.90 1.02 -1.66
N PRO A 282 -27.31 0.43 -0.52
CA PRO A 282 -26.47 0.40 0.67
C PRO A 282 -25.15 -0.34 0.42
N ASP A 283 -25.20 -1.47 -0.31
CA ASP A 283 -24.04 -2.29 -0.66
C ASP A 283 -24.10 -2.59 -2.17
N PRO A 284 -23.64 -1.66 -3.03
CA PRO A 284 -23.78 -1.78 -4.49
C PRO A 284 -22.89 -2.88 -5.08
N TYR A 285 -21.90 -3.35 -4.32
CA TYR A 285 -20.93 -4.37 -4.74
C TYR A 285 -20.74 -5.42 -3.64
N PRO A 286 -20.44 -6.68 -4.00
CA PRO A 286 -19.88 -7.63 -3.05
C PRO A 286 -18.60 -7.07 -2.42
N PHE A 287 -18.38 -7.33 -1.12
CA PHE A 287 -17.20 -6.85 -0.39
C PHE A 287 -15.90 -7.19 -1.12
N ILE A 288 -15.75 -8.43 -1.57
CA ILE A 288 -14.52 -8.91 -2.24
C ILE A 288 -14.22 -8.15 -3.54
N ASP A 289 -15.24 -7.57 -4.19
CA ASP A 289 -15.11 -6.88 -5.48
C ASP A 289 -14.92 -5.36 -5.32
N CYS A 290 -14.87 -4.85 -4.09
CA CYS A 290 -14.73 -3.41 -3.83
C CYS A 290 -13.87 -3.02 -2.63
N TYR A 291 -13.55 -3.93 -1.70
CA TYR A 291 -12.78 -3.56 -0.50
C TYR A 291 -11.37 -3.07 -0.85
N HIS A 292 -10.68 -3.74 -1.77
CA HIS A 292 -9.29 -3.45 -2.10
C HIS A 292 -9.17 -2.09 -2.77
N SER A 293 -9.95 -1.84 -3.83
CA SER A 293 -10.03 -0.55 -4.52
C SER A 293 -10.43 0.59 -3.60
N THR A 294 -11.36 0.35 -2.67
CA THR A 294 -11.75 1.36 -1.67
C THR A 294 -10.59 1.71 -0.74
N LEU A 295 -9.92 0.69 -0.21
CA LEU A 295 -8.79 0.87 0.71
C LEU A 295 -7.56 1.47 0.02
N VAL A 296 -7.25 1.04 -1.21
CA VAL A 296 -6.21 1.61 -2.07
C VAL A 296 -6.50 3.07 -2.37
N THR A 297 -7.76 3.43 -2.62
CA THR A 297 -8.16 4.83 -2.86
C THR A 297 -7.92 5.70 -1.64
N ALA A 298 -8.29 5.23 -0.44
CA ALA A 298 -7.96 5.92 0.82
C ALA A 298 -6.43 6.07 0.99
N PHE A 299 -5.68 5.00 0.74
CA PHE A 299 -4.22 4.99 0.82
C PHE A 299 -3.58 6.00 -0.15
N ALA A 300 -3.98 5.99 -1.42
CA ALA A 300 -3.51 6.91 -2.45
C ALA A 300 -3.86 8.37 -2.09
N ALA A 301 -5.05 8.62 -1.54
CA ALA A 301 -5.48 9.95 -1.14
C ALA A 301 -4.66 10.50 0.03
N ALA A 302 -4.39 9.66 1.04
CA ALA A 302 -3.56 10.03 2.19
C ALA A 302 -2.11 10.36 1.76
N LEU A 303 -1.51 9.53 0.89
CA LEU A 303 -0.18 9.79 0.33
C LEU A 303 -0.15 11.07 -0.51
N SER A 304 -1.17 11.28 -1.35
CA SER A 304 -1.30 12.47 -2.20
C SER A 304 -1.39 13.73 -1.34
N LEU A 305 -2.25 13.76 -0.33
CA LEU A 305 -2.37 14.88 0.60
C LEU A 305 -1.06 15.17 1.34
N ARG A 306 -0.35 14.15 1.79
CA ARG A 306 0.97 14.31 2.43
C ARG A 306 2.00 14.91 1.46
N SER A 307 2.11 14.36 0.25
CA SER A 307 3.09 14.84 -0.75
C SER A 307 2.84 16.29 -1.15
N LEU A 308 1.57 16.70 -1.28
CA LEU A 308 1.17 18.07 -1.62
C LEU A 308 1.36 19.06 -0.46
N ARG A 309 1.37 18.61 0.80
CA ARG A 309 1.73 19.42 1.97
C ARG A 309 3.24 19.64 2.13
N SER A 310 4.06 18.84 1.44
CA SER A 310 5.52 18.83 1.62
C SER A 310 6.35 19.88 0.85
N PRO A 311 5.84 20.91 0.14
CA PRO A 311 6.71 21.96 -0.38
C PRO A 311 6.95 23.03 0.70
N GLY A 312 7.98 22.85 1.53
CA GLY A 312 8.62 23.99 2.22
C GLY A 312 8.72 24.00 3.74
N GLN A 313 8.47 22.91 4.47
CA GLN A 313 8.76 22.88 5.91
C GLN A 313 10.21 22.43 6.18
N THR A 314 11.18 23.19 5.66
CA THR A 314 12.45 23.38 6.37
C THR A 314 12.19 24.40 7.47
N ASP A 315 11.50 24.00 8.54
CA ASP A 315 11.51 24.80 9.76
C ASP A 315 12.93 24.77 10.32
N GLY A 316 13.53 25.96 10.33
CA GLY A 316 14.90 26.20 10.74
C GLY A 316 15.13 25.80 12.20
N SER A 317 15.58 24.58 12.39
CA SER A 317 16.28 24.14 13.60
C SER A 317 17.54 23.39 13.19
N ALA A 318 18.50 24.13 12.61
CA ALA A 318 19.89 23.73 12.72
C ALA A 318 20.31 23.93 14.19
N PRO A 319 20.74 22.90 14.93
CA PRO A 319 21.39 23.12 16.21
C PRO A 319 22.74 23.77 15.92
N GLY A 320 22.94 24.93 16.52
CA GLY A 320 24.14 25.75 16.38
C GLY A 320 25.43 24.95 16.50
N ARG A 321 26.31 25.21 15.54
CA ARG A 321 27.74 24.99 15.69
C ARG A 321 28.26 25.95 16.78
N GLU A 322 29.21 25.44 17.55
CA GLU A 322 30.12 26.11 18.50
C GLU A 322 29.69 26.18 19.98
N ARG A 323 30.44 25.47 20.82
CA ARG A 323 31.63 26.04 21.47
C ARG A 323 32.70 24.98 21.73
N ARG A 324 33.89 25.23 21.16
CA ARG A 324 35.16 24.81 21.75
C ARG A 324 35.33 25.56 23.07
N THR A 325 35.78 24.85 24.09
CA THR A 325 36.57 25.44 25.18
C THR A 325 37.75 24.51 25.47
N ALA A 326 38.84 25.17 25.85
CA ALA A 326 40.22 24.72 25.99
C ALA A 326 40.42 23.52 26.91
#